data_AF-A0A6A8QIH8-F1
#
_entry.id   AF-A0A6A8QIH8-F1
#
_cell.length_a   1.000
_cell.length_b   1.000
_cell.length_c   1.000
_cell.angle_alpha   90.00
_cell.angle_beta   90.00
_cell.angle_gamma   90.00
#
_symmetry.space_group_name_H-M   'P 1'
#
loop_
_entity.id
_entity.type
_entity.pdbx_description
1 polymer ?
#
loop_
_entity_poly.entity_id
_entity_poly.type
_entity_poly.pdbx_seq_one_letter_code
_entity_poly.pdbx_strand_id
1 'polypeptide(L)'
;MAPPPPAPERRYWHRTTRLMILSVGLCIALGGLLPLAASWITAVLVAGIPAGFLIAAEGSLAGLVLLAFWHAGRQNRIDEDSHVAED
;
A
#
# COMPACT_ATOMS: atom_id res chain seq x y z
N MET A 1 15.90 -26.27 -11.17
CA MET A 1 14.72 -26.17 -10.30
C MET A 1 15.23 -26.13 -8.87
N ALA A 2 15.23 -24.97 -8.21
CA ALA A 2 15.72 -24.88 -6.83
C ALA A 2 14.82 -25.75 -5.92
N PRO A 3 15.38 -26.44 -4.91
CA PRO A 3 14.60 -27.25 -3.99
C PRO A 3 13.54 -26.37 -3.29
N PRO A 4 12.35 -26.91 -2.96
CA PRO A 4 11.34 -26.14 -2.27
C PRO A 4 11.89 -25.68 -0.91
N PRO A 5 11.70 -24.40 -0.54
CA PRO A 5 12.20 -23.90 0.72
C PRO A 5 11.57 -24.65 1.90
N PRO A 6 12.27 -24.81 3.05
CA PRO A 6 11.74 -25.45 4.24
C PRO A 6 10.44 -24.76 4.70
N ALA A 7 9.59 -25.48 5.45
CA ALA A 7 8.26 -25.01 5.86
C ALA A 7 8.22 -23.58 6.47
N PRO A 8 9.21 -23.12 7.26
CA PRO A 8 9.27 -21.75 7.78
C PRO A 8 9.47 -20.70 6.68
N GLU A 9 10.41 -20.93 5.76
CA GLU A 9 10.66 -20.03 4.63
C GLU A 9 9.45 -19.91 3.71
N ARG A 10 8.75 -21.02 3.42
CA ARG A 10 7.49 -20.97 2.65
C ARG A 10 6.43 -20.08 3.30
N ARG A 11 6.31 -20.12 4.63
CA ARG A 11 5.36 -19.30 5.39
C ARG A 11 5.74 -17.83 5.37
N TYR A 12 7.03 -17.51 5.47
CA TYR A 12 7.56 -16.16 5.30
C TYR A 12 7.25 -15.62 3.90
N TRP A 13 7.65 -16.34 2.85
CA TRP A 13 7.41 -15.97 1.46
C TRP A 13 5.92 -15.72 1.17
N HIS A 14 5.04 -16.61 1.63
CA HIS A 14 3.61 -16.43 1.45
C HIS A 14 3.07 -15.16 2.14
N ARG A 15 3.58 -14.82 3.33
CA ARG A 15 3.15 -13.61 4.08
C ARG A 15 3.64 -12.33 3.40
N THR A 16 4.93 -12.26 3.05
CA THR A 16 5.51 -11.07 2.40
C THR A 16 4.92 -10.87 1.00
N THR A 17 4.77 -11.92 0.19
CA THR A 17 4.14 -11.82 -1.12
C THR A 17 2.71 -11.33 -1.03
N ARG A 18 1.92 -11.80 -0.05
CA ARG A 18 0.56 -11.31 0.16
C ARG A 18 0.54 -9.82 0.56
N LEU A 19 1.45 -9.40 1.44
CA LEU A 19 1.58 -7.99 1.83
C LEU A 19 1.96 -7.12 0.63
N MET A 20 2.90 -7.57 -0.20
CA MET A 20 3.33 -6.88 -1.41
C MET A 20 2.20 -6.74 -2.44
N ILE A 21 1.47 -7.82 -2.74
CA ILE A 21 0.32 -7.78 -3.66
C ILE A 21 -0.74 -6.80 -3.16
N LEU A 22 -1.07 -6.83 -1.86
CA LEU A 22 -2.03 -5.89 -1.26
C LEU A 22 -1.55 -4.45 -1.38
N SER A 23 -0.26 -4.21 -1.13
CA SER A 23 0.32 -2.86 -1.16
C SER A 23 0.40 -2.31 -2.57
N VAL A 24 0.76 -3.13 -3.56
CA VAL A 24 0.71 -2.76 -4.99
C VAL A 24 -0.73 -2.46 -5.41
N GLY A 25 -1.70 -3.28 -4.99
CA GLY A 25 -3.11 -3.01 -5.25
C GLY A 25 -3.58 -1.68 -4.68
N LEU A 26 -3.20 -1.36 -3.43
CA LEU A 26 -3.49 -0.06 -2.82
C LEU A 26 -2.75 1.10 -3.51
N CYS A 27 -1.49 0.91 -3.92
CA CYS A 27 -0.76 1.92 -4.70
C CYS A 27 -1.48 2.27 -6.00
N ILE A 28 -1.95 1.26 -6.75
CA ILE A 28 -2.70 1.48 -8.00
C ILE A 28 -4.04 2.18 -7.70
N ALA A 29 -4.73 1.79 -6.63
CA ALA A 29 -5.98 2.42 -6.24
C ALA A 29 -5.80 3.89 -5.85
N LEU A 30 -4.80 4.20 -5.01
CA LEU A 30 -4.54 5.56 -4.53
C LEU A 30 -3.92 6.47 -5.59
N GLY A 31 -3.01 5.94 -6.41
CA GLY A 31 -2.32 6.71 -7.46
C GLY A 31 -3.09 6.81 -8.78
N GLY A 32 -3.96 5.83 -9.08
CA GLY A 32 -4.70 5.76 -10.34
C GLY A 32 -6.20 5.93 -10.18
N LEU A 33 -6.86 5.06 -9.42
CA LEU A 33 -8.33 5.04 -9.33
C LEU A 33 -8.89 6.27 -8.59
N LEU A 34 -8.22 6.71 -7.53
CA LEU A 34 -8.68 7.84 -6.71
C LEU A 34 -8.67 9.17 -7.50
N PRO A 35 -7.61 9.54 -8.25
CA PRO A 35 -7.65 10.71 -9.13
C PRO A 35 -8.69 10.61 -10.25
N LEU A 36 -8.92 9.42 -10.81
CA LEU A 36 -9.96 9.24 -11.83
C LEU A 36 -11.36 9.46 -11.24
N ALA A 37 -11.61 8.97 -10.02
CA ALA A 37 -12.84 9.20 -9.29
C ALA A 37 -13.04 10.66 -8.87
N ALA A 38 -11.96 11.41 -8.69
CA ALA A 38 -12.01 12.82 -8.27
C ALA A 38 -12.74 13.71 -9.28
N SER A 39 -12.74 13.36 -10.57
CA SER A 39 -13.51 14.05 -11.61
C SER A 39 -15.01 14.08 -11.31
N TRP A 40 -15.56 13.01 -10.72
CA TRP A 40 -16.97 12.90 -10.32
C TRP A 40 -17.30 13.70 -9.04
N ILE A 41 -16.29 14.02 -8.21
CA ILE A 41 -16.44 14.70 -6.91
C ILE A 41 -16.35 16.24 -7.04
N THR A 42 -16.02 16.76 -8.22
CA THR A 42 -15.85 18.20 -8.47
C THR A 42 -17.10 19.06 -8.27
N ALA A 43 -18.30 18.47 -8.15
CA ALA A 43 -19.54 19.20 -7.89
C ALA A 43 -19.60 19.85 -6.49
N VAL A 44 -18.75 19.43 -5.55
CA VAL A 44 -18.68 20.00 -4.19
C VAL A 44 -17.55 21.02 -4.12
N LEU A 45 -17.86 22.25 -3.71
CA LEU A 45 -16.87 23.30 -3.48
C LEU A 45 -16.47 23.34 -1.99
N VAL A 46 -15.17 23.29 -1.72
CA VAL A 46 -14.59 23.53 -0.39
C VAL A 46 -13.81 24.83 -0.47
N ALA A 47 -14.23 25.86 0.29
CA ALA A 47 -13.62 27.20 0.25
C ALA A 47 -13.50 27.82 -1.16
N GLY A 48 -14.43 27.50 -2.07
CA GLY A 48 -14.41 27.97 -3.46
C GLY A 48 -13.56 27.14 -4.43
N ILE A 49 -12.89 26.09 -3.94
CA ILE A 49 -12.09 25.16 -4.75
C ILE A 49 -12.86 23.84 -4.93
N PRO A 50 -12.92 23.25 -6.13
CA PRO A 50 -13.53 21.94 -6.33
C PRO A 50 -12.87 20.88 -5.43
N ALA A 51 -13.66 20.21 -4.59
CA ALA A 51 -13.18 19.20 -3.65
C ALA A 51 -12.42 18.06 -4.34
N GLY A 52 -12.87 17.69 -5.55
CA GLY A 52 -12.18 16.72 -6.39
C GLY A 52 -10.73 17.14 -6.73
N PHE A 53 -10.47 18.43 -6.96
CA PHE A 53 -9.11 18.91 -7.24
C PHE A 53 -8.18 18.70 -6.03
N LEU A 54 -8.65 18.99 -4.82
CA LEU A 54 -7.88 18.81 -3.59
C LEU A 54 -7.59 17.33 -3.29
N ILE A 55 -8.59 16.46 -3.47
CA ILE A 55 -8.44 15.02 -3.28
C ILE A 55 -7.49 14.41 -4.33
N ALA A 56 -7.55 14.87 -5.58
CA ALA A 56 -6.64 14.42 -6.63
C ALA A 56 -5.20 14.87 -6.36
N ALA A 57 -5.01 16.14 -5.98
CA ALA A 57 -3.70 16.75 -5.81
C ALA A 57 -2.95 16.24 -4.56
N GLU A 58 -3.62 16.15 -3.41
CA GLU A 58 -2.95 15.80 -2.14
C GLU A 58 -3.41 14.47 -1.55
N GLY A 59 -4.65 14.06 -1.81
CA GLY A 59 -5.21 12.83 -1.23
C GLY A 59 -4.46 11.57 -1.66
N SER A 60 -4.03 11.51 -2.91
CA SER A 60 -3.21 10.41 -3.44
C SER A 60 -1.82 10.37 -2.77
N LEU A 61 -1.15 11.52 -2.66
CA LEU A 61 0.19 11.63 -2.05
C LEU A 61 0.16 11.28 -0.56
N ALA A 62 -0.80 11.85 0.20
CA ALA A 62 -0.97 11.54 1.61
C ALA A 62 -1.30 10.06 1.84
N GLY A 63 -2.18 9.49 1.01
CA GLY A 63 -2.51 8.07 1.05
C GLY A 63 -1.30 7.17 0.80
N LEU A 64 -0.46 7.50 -0.18
CA LEU A 64 0.75 6.75 -0.50
C LEU A 64 1.78 6.80 0.63
N VAL A 65 1.95 7.94 1.30
CA VAL A 65 2.84 8.07 2.47
C VAL A 65 2.34 7.18 3.63
N LEU A 66 1.04 7.25 3.95
CA LEU A 66 0.45 6.41 5.00
C LEU A 66 0.59 4.91 4.69
N LEU A 67 0.40 4.54 3.41
CA LEU A 67 0.59 3.17 2.94
C LEU A 67 2.05 2.71 3.11
N ALA A 68 3.03 3.57 2.82
CA ALA A 68 4.45 3.25 2.98
C ALA A 68 4.81 2.95 4.44
N PHE A 69 4.39 3.80 5.38
CA PHE A 69 4.60 3.56 6.81
C PHE A 69 3.89 2.30 7.30
N TRP A 70 2.66 2.08 6.86
CA TRP A 70 1.91 0.87 7.20
C TRP A 70 2.58 -0.39 6.64
N HIS A 71 3.03 -0.36 5.39
CA HIS A 71 3.74 -1.47 4.75
C HIS A 71 5.04 -1.80 5.50
N ALA A 72 5.86 -0.79 5.79
CA ALA A 72 7.11 -0.97 6.53
C ALA A 72 6.86 -1.57 7.92
N GLY A 73 5.86 -1.06 8.67
CA GLY A 73 5.51 -1.61 9.98
C GLY A 73 4.97 -3.05 9.90
N ARG A 74 4.24 -3.40 8.83
CA ARG A 74 3.77 -4.77 8.61
C ARG A 74 4.90 -5.72 8.21
N GLN A 75 5.83 -5.25 7.39
CA GLN A 75 7.00 -6.02 6.97
C GLN A 75 7.89 -6.33 8.16
N ASN A 76 8.19 -5.32 9.00
CA ASN A 76 8.99 -5.49 10.21
C ASN A 76 8.42 -6.58 11.14
N ARG A 77 7.09 -6.61 11.33
CA ARG A 77 6.43 -7.66 12.12
C ARG A 77 6.53 -9.06 11.50
N ILE A 78 6.53 -9.16 10.16
CA ILE A 78 6.72 -10.46 9.47
C ILE A 78 8.16 -10.93 9.64
N ASP A 79 9.12 -10.01 9.62
CA ASP A 79 10.55 -10.30 9.75
C ASP A 79 10.88 -10.75 11.19
N GLU A 80 10.34 -10.07 12.21
CA GLU A 80 10.40 -10.47 13.63
C GLU A 80 9.80 -11.87 13.88
N ASP A 81 8.60 -12.12 13.35
CA ASP A 81 7.89 -13.40 13.48
C ASP A 81 8.63 -14.60 12.86
N SER A 82 9.54 -14.33 11.91
CA SER A 82 10.19 -15.36 11.11
C SER A 82 11.62 -15.67 11.55
N HIS A 83 12.12 -15.01 12.61
CA HIS A 83 13.52 -15.10 13.08
C HIS A 83 14.54 -14.86 11.96
N VAL A 84 14.17 -14.10 10.91
CA VAL A 84 15.09 -13.64 9.85
C VAL A 84 15.83 -12.37 10.32
N ALA A 85 15.52 -11.89 11.52
CA ALA A 85 16.41 -11.02 12.27
C ALA A 85 17.49 -11.89 12.94
N GLU A 86 18.69 -11.87 12.35
CA GLU A 86 20.00 -12.32 12.89
C GLU A 86 20.39 -13.80 12.66
N ASP A 87 21.16 -14.02 11.59
CA ASP A 87 22.56 -14.51 11.65
C ASP A 87 23.46 -13.51 10.88
#